data_AF-A0A7S2F1A5-F1
#
_entry.id   AF-A0A7S2F1A5-F1
#
_cell.length_a   1.000
_cell.length_b   1.000
_cell.length_c   1.000
_cell.angle_alpha   90.00
_cell.angle_beta   90.00
_cell.angle_gamma   90.00
#
_symmetry.space_group_name_H-M   'P 1'
#
loop_
_entity.id
_entity.type
_entity.pdbx_description
1 polymer ?
#
loop_
_entity_poly.entity_id
_entity_poly.type
_entity_poly.pdbx_seq_one_letter_code
_entity_poly.pdbx_strand_id
1 'polypeptide(L)'
;DEHVSRFDDGQSSTTFARKATAEEGLDADAFFSLVSTPSAARGRRRVEPVARAVLVDTEPKALDDAMRIGRGRWSYDPSKCVAAEGGAGNSWGRGFHHMAGG
;
A
#
# COMPACT_ATOMS: atom_id res chain seq x y z
N ASP A 1 -21.85 -8.00 24.05
CA ASP A 1 -21.20 -6.70 23.87
C ASP A 1 -19.70 -6.84 23.75
N GLU A 2 -19.21 -7.22 22.57
CA GLU A 2 -17.81 -7.02 22.19
C GLU A 2 -17.79 -6.11 20.99
N HIS A 3 -17.32 -4.89 21.22
CA HIS A 3 -17.12 -3.89 20.18
C HIS A 3 -15.85 -4.29 19.41
N VAL A 4 -15.96 -5.24 18.48
CA VAL A 4 -14.89 -5.56 17.54
C VAL A 4 -14.80 -4.39 16.57
N SER A 5 -13.91 -3.45 16.83
CA SER A 5 -13.45 -2.51 15.82
C SER A 5 -12.82 -3.33 14.70
N ARG A 6 -13.57 -3.57 13.63
CA ARG A 6 -13.01 -3.95 12.33
C ARG A 6 -12.03 -2.84 11.97
N PHE A 7 -10.74 -3.12 12.10
CA PHE A 7 -9.74 -2.35 11.38
C PHE A 7 -9.94 -2.70 9.91
N ASP A 8 -10.31 -1.69 9.13
CA ASP A 8 -10.40 -1.75 7.68
C ASP A 8 -8.95 -1.66 7.18
N ASP A 9 -8.26 -2.81 7.13
CA ASP A 9 -6.78 -2.87 7.05
C ASP A 9 -6.20 -2.29 5.75
N GLY A 10 -7.03 -2.06 4.72
CA GLY A 10 -6.66 -1.33 3.50
C GLY A 10 -6.58 0.20 3.67
N GLN A 11 -7.05 0.76 4.79
CA GLN A 11 -7.08 2.21 5.04
C GLN A 11 -5.82 2.72 5.77
N SER A 12 -5.10 1.89 6.52
CA SER A 12 -4.19 2.41 7.56
C SER A 12 -3.00 3.19 7.02
N SER A 13 -2.25 2.65 6.05
CA SER A 13 -1.13 3.37 5.41
C SER A 13 -1.61 4.56 4.56
N THR A 14 -2.74 4.37 3.89
CA THR A 14 -3.33 5.31 2.94
C THR A 14 -3.87 6.57 3.60
N THR A 15 -4.52 6.39 4.75
CA THR A 15 -5.07 7.47 5.59
C THR A 15 -3.96 8.18 6.34
N PHE A 16 -2.92 7.46 6.78
CA PHE A 16 -1.77 8.06 7.45
C PHE A 16 -0.99 9.03 6.55
N ALA A 17 -0.65 8.62 5.32
CA ALA A 17 0.06 9.47 4.37
C ALA A 17 -0.74 10.74 4.00
N ARG A 18 -2.07 10.65 3.96
CA ARG A 18 -2.98 11.79 3.73
C ARG A 18 -3.04 12.74 4.91
N LYS A 19 -3.20 12.22 6.13
CA LYS A 19 -3.27 13.05 7.34
C LYS A 19 -1.95 13.80 7.56
N ALA A 20 -0.83 13.11 7.36
CA ALA A 20 0.51 13.66 7.49
C ALA A 20 0.78 14.81 6.50
N THR A 21 0.36 14.69 5.25
CA THR A 21 0.60 15.73 4.23
C THR A 21 -0.39 16.90 4.31
N ALA A 22 -1.66 16.64 4.63
CA ALA A 22 -2.71 17.66 4.63
C ALA A 22 -2.83 18.45 5.95
N GLU A 23 -2.55 17.84 7.10
CA GLU A 23 -2.76 18.46 8.41
C GLU A 23 -1.44 18.91 9.07
N GLU A 24 -0.34 18.18 8.86
CA GLU A 24 0.95 18.43 9.54
C GLU A 24 1.97 19.17 8.65
N GLY A 25 1.61 19.50 7.40
CA GLY A 25 2.50 20.19 6.46
C GLY A 25 3.76 19.41 6.08
N LEU A 26 3.74 18.08 6.25
CA LEU A 26 4.89 17.24 5.94
C LEU A 26 5.11 17.18 4.42
N ASP A 27 6.39 17.25 4.05
CA ASP A 27 6.82 17.24 2.66
C ASP A 27 6.27 16.01 1.92
N ALA A 28 5.63 16.23 0.77
CA ALA A 28 5.12 15.17 -0.07
C ALA A 28 6.25 14.19 -0.49
N ASP A 29 7.49 14.69 -0.60
CA ASP A 29 8.67 13.87 -0.92
C ASP A 29 9.06 12.88 0.21
N ALA A 30 8.58 13.11 1.44
CA ALA A 30 8.78 12.17 2.55
C ALA A 30 7.95 10.88 2.35
N PHE A 31 6.78 10.99 1.73
CA PHE A 31 5.83 9.88 1.57
C PHE A 31 5.73 9.35 0.14
N PHE A 32 6.04 10.18 -0.85
CA PHE A 32 5.89 9.85 -2.26
C PHE A 32 7.19 10.12 -3.02
N SER A 33 7.51 9.25 -3.98
CA SER A 33 8.45 9.56 -5.05
C SER A 33 7.69 10.10 -6.25
N LEU A 34 8.17 11.19 -6.83
CA LEU A 34 7.59 11.75 -8.04
C LEU A 34 8.15 11.02 -9.26
N VAL A 35 7.39 10.05 -9.79
CA VAL A 35 7.78 9.34 -11.02
C VAL A 35 7.15 10.04 -12.21
N SER A 36 7.98 10.54 -13.12
CA SER A 36 7.51 11.11 -14.39
C SER A 36 7.26 9.97 -15.37
N THR A 37 5.99 9.62 -15.58
CA THR A 37 5.62 8.68 -16.62
C THR A 37 5.30 9.44 -17.92
N PRO A 38 5.82 9.00 -19.08
CA PRO A 38 5.41 9.57 -20.35
C PRO A 38 3.93 9.24 -20.60
N SER A 39 3.06 10.26 -20.55
CA SER A 39 1.64 10.10 -20.89
C SER A 39 1.48 10.00 -22.40
N ALA A 40 0.84 8.92 -22.87
CA ALA A 40 0.48 8.75 -24.28
C ALA A 40 -0.61 9.75 -24.74
N ALA A 41 -1.35 10.36 -23.80
CA ALA A 41 -2.40 11.32 -24.11
C ALA A 41 -1.89 12.76 -23.92
N ARG A 42 -1.80 13.50 -25.02
CA ARG A 42 -1.66 14.97 -25.11
C ARG A 42 -0.46 15.59 -24.37
N GLY A 43 0.77 15.26 -24.75
CA GLY A 43 1.95 16.15 -24.62
C GLY A 43 2.29 16.73 -23.23
N ARG A 44 1.58 16.36 -22.17
CA ARG A 44 1.77 16.82 -20.80
C ARG A 44 2.28 15.61 -20.03
N ARG A 45 3.50 15.72 -19.51
CA ARG A 45 4.04 14.76 -18.53
C ARG A 45 3.14 14.81 -17.31
N ARG A 46 2.45 13.71 -17.02
CA ARG A 46 1.78 13.54 -15.73
C ARG A 46 2.82 12.99 -14.77
N VAL A 47 3.08 13.72 -13.70
CA VAL A 47 3.84 13.18 -12.58
C VAL A 47 2.84 12.42 -11.74
N GLU A 48 3.04 11.11 -11.61
CA GLU A 48 2.24 10.29 -10.72
C GLU A 48 3.07 10.05 -9.45
N PRO A 49 2.61 10.54 -8.29
CA PRO A 49 3.26 10.23 -7.02
C PRO A 49 3.17 8.72 -6.75
N VAL A 50 4.28 8.11 -6.38
CA VAL A 50 4.37 6.69 -6.01
C VAL A 50 4.70 6.63 -4.53
N ALA A 51 3.87 5.95 -3.73
CA ALA A 51 4.07 5.84 -2.30
C ALA A 51 5.38 5.09 -1.98
N ARG A 52 6.17 5.64 -1.07
CA ARG A 52 7.36 5.00 -0.51
C ARG A 52 6.93 3.95 0.52
N ALA A 53 6.46 2.82 0.03
CA ALA A 53 5.95 1.72 0.84
C ALA A 53 6.38 0.37 0.28
N VAL A 54 6.44 -0.63 1.17
CA VAL A 54 6.54 -2.04 0.83
C VAL A 54 5.25 -2.70 1.31
N LEU A 55 4.57 -3.43 0.42
CA LEU A 55 3.37 -4.16 0.78
C LEU A 55 3.73 -5.63 0.97
N VAL A 56 3.35 -6.18 2.12
CA VAL A 56 3.61 -7.58 2.46
C VAL A 56 2.31 -8.19 2.93
N ASP A 57 1.91 -9.29 2.30
CA ASP A 57 0.75 -10.08 2.71
C ASP A 57 1.01 -11.57 2.48
N THR A 58 0.25 -12.42 3.16
CA THR A 58 0.20 -13.87 2.92
C THR A 58 -0.89 -14.27 1.92
N GLU A 59 -1.62 -13.29 1.38
CA GLU A 59 -2.69 -13.48 0.39
C GLU A 59 -2.55 -12.48 -0.77
N PRO A 60 -2.31 -12.93 -2.02
CA PRO A 60 -2.09 -12.03 -3.16
C PRO A 60 -3.28 -11.09 -3.43
N LYS A 61 -4.51 -11.57 -3.17
CA LYS A 61 -5.74 -10.81 -3.39
C LYS A 61 -5.79 -9.52 -2.58
N ALA A 62 -5.29 -9.53 -1.34
CA ALA A 62 -5.25 -8.35 -0.50
C ALA A 62 -4.31 -7.28 -1.08
N LEU A 63 -3.18 -7.69 -1.66
CA LEU A 63 -2.28 -6.80 -2.37
C LEU A 63 -2.91 -6.21 -3.64
N ASP A 64 -3.59 -7.04 -4.43
CA ASP A 64 -4.30 -6.58 -5.64
C ASP A 64 -5.34 -5.51 -5.31
N ASP A 65 -6.12 -5.73 -4.24
CA ASP A 65 -7.12 -4.77 -3.77
C ASP A 65 -6.44 -3.47 -3.29
N ALA A 66 -5.34 -3.57 -2.54
CA ALA A 66 -4.57 -2.41 -2.08
C ALA A 66 -3.97 -1.59 -3.24
N MET A 67 -3.47 -2.24 -4.29
CA MET A 67 -2.94 -1.59 -5.51
C MET A 67 -4.00 -0.85 -6.33
N ARG A 68 -5.29 -1.09 -6.07
CA ARG A 68 -6.39 -0.37 -6.72
C ARG A 68 -6.75 0.90 -5.97
N ILE A 69 -6.34 1.04 -4.71
CA ILE A 69 -6.57 2.23 -3.90
C ILE A 69 -5.76 3.40 -4.47
N GLY A 70 -6.37 4.58 -4.51
CA GLY A 70 -5.66 5.82 -4.86
C GLY A 70 -5.32 6.01 -6.34
N ARG A 71 -5.60 5.03 -7.21
CA ARG A 71 -5.36 5.10 -8.66
C ARG A 71 -5.86 6.42 -9.25
N GLY A 72 -4.98 7.09 -10.00
CA GLY A 72 -5.27 8.42 -10.57
C GLY A 72 -4.99 9.60 -9.64
N ARG A 73 -4.49 9.35 -8.42
CA ARG A 73 -3.93 10.39 -7.52
C ARG A 73 -2.51 10.04 -7.07
N TRP A 74 -2.25 8.78 -6.76
CA TRP A 74 -0.94 8.19 -6.50
C TRP A 74 -1.03 6.66 -6.68
N SER A 75 0.09 5.96 -6.62
CA SER A 75 0.12 4.49 -6.74
C SER A 75 1.15 3.85 -5.80
N TYR A 76 1.07 2.53 -5.61
CA TYR A 76 2.15 1.73 -5.02
C TYR A 76 3.07 1.19 -6.12
N ASP A 77 4.35 0.99 -5.79
CA ASP A 77 5.31 0.33 -6.69
C ASP A 77 5.07 -1.19 -6.71
N PRO A 78 4.66 -1.78 -7.84
CA PRO A 78 4.42 -3.22 -7.93
C PRO A 78 5.67 -4.07 -7.64
N SER A 79 6.87 -3.52 -7.87
CA SER A 79 8.13 -4.21 -7.57
C SER A 79 8.44 -4.27 -6.07
N LYS A 80 7.70 -3.54 -5.24
CA LYS A 80 7.83 -3.49 -3.78
C LYS A 80 6.70 -4.24 -3.07
N CYS A 81 6.09 -5.20 -3.75
CA CYS A 81 5.00 -6.00 -3.22
C CYS A 81 5.43 -7.47 -3.13
N VAL A 82 5.23 -8.06 -1.96
CA VAL A 82 5.59 -9.45 -1.68
C VAL A 82 4.37 -10.16 -1.11
N ALA A 83 3.91 -11.19 -1.82
CA ALA A 83 2.87 -12.09 -1.35
C ALA A 83 3.41 -13.51 -1.17
N ALA A 84 2.77 -14.26 -0.29
CA ALA A 84 2.86 -15.71 -0.27
C ALA A 84 1.49 -16.33 -0.62
N GLU A 85 1.43 -17.63 -0.93
CA GLU A 85 0.21 -18.28 -1.45
C GLU A 85 -0.59 -19.08 -0.39
N GLY A 86 -0.29 -18.91 0.91
CA GLY A 86 -0.78 -19.83 1.97
C GLY A 86 -1.73 -19.26 3.01
N GLY A 87 -1.78 -17.94 3.20
CA GLY A 87 -2.52 -17.29 4.29
C GLY A 87 -2.07 -17.68 5.71
N ALA A 88 -2.15 -16.75 6.66
CA ALA A 88 -1.89 -17.07 8.09
C ALA A 88 -3.08 -17.80 8.76
N GLY A 89 -4.30 -17.69 8.20
CA GLY A 89 -5.50 -18.37 8.69
C GLY A 89 -5.80 -18.09 10.16
N ASN A 90 -5.66 -16.83 10.56
CA ASN A 90 -5.79 -16.35 11.94
C ASN A 90 -4.91 -17.06 12.98
N SER A 91 -3.80 -17.67 12.55
CA SER A 91 -2.82 -18.27 13.44
C SER A 91 -1.51 -17.48 13.43
N TRP A 92 -1.18 -16.90 14.58
CA TRP A 92 0.10 -16.19 14.75
C TRP A 92 1.30 -17.13 14.55
N GLY A 93 1.24 -18.34 15.11
CA GLY A 93 2.30 -19.32 14.96
C GLY A 93 2.54 -19.72 13.50
N ARG A 94 1.47 -19.84 12.70
CA ARG A 94 1.59 -20.12 11.27
C ARG A 94 2.24 -18.97 10.52
N GLY A 95 1.84 -17.74 10.81
CA GLY A 95 2.46 -16.53 10.24
C GLY A 95 3.95 -16.41 10.60
N PHE A 96 4.32 -16.68 11.86
CA PHE A 96 5.68 -16.51 12.34
C PHE A 96 6.63 -17.65 11.93
N HIS A 97 6.20 -18.91 12.02
CA HIS A 97 7.10 -20.05 11.79
C HIS A 97 7.11 -20.55 10.34
N HIS A 98 5.93 -20.69 9.72
CA HIS A 98 5.84 -21.36 8.41
C HIS A 98 6.11 -20.43 7.23
N MET A 99 6.06 -19.11 7.43
CA MET A 99 6.26 -18.12 6.36
C MET A 99 7.60 -17.38 6.46
N ALA A 100 8.31 -17.50 7.59
CA ALA A 100 9.63 -16.89 7.80
C ALA A 100 10.81 -17.86 7.61
N GLY A 101 10.54 -19.17 7.56
CA GLY A 101 11.54 -20.20 7.31
C GLY A 101 11.44 -20.74 5.88
N GLY A 102 12.34 -20.26 5.00
CA GLY A 102 12.66 -20.94 3.74
C GLY A 102 13.70 -22.03 3.96
#